data_AF-A0A935EDQ8-F1
#
_entry.id   AF-A0A935EDQ8-F1
#
_cell.length_a   1.000
_cell.length_b   1.000
_cell.length_c   1.000
_cell.angle_alpha   90.00
_cell.angle_beta   90.00
_cell.angle_gamma   90.00
#
_symmetry.space_group_name_H-M   'P 1'
#
loop_
_entity.id
_entity.type
_entity.pdbx_description
1 polymer ?
#
loop_
_entity_poly.entity_id
_entity_poly.type
_entity_poly.pdbx_seq_one_letter_code
_entity_poly.pdbx_strand_id
1 'polypeptide(L)'
;MDIRLVKSDRQYRQYLGEISRLVALDPTAKSAAGARLELLAKLVEDYEKLRFPIERPDAVQAIQFRMQQQGLKQKDLAELLGGKSRASEILSRKRRLTVPMIRTLSRHLHIPADLLVR
;
A
#
# COMPACT_ATOMS: atom_id res chain seq x y z
N MET A 1 18.18 -12.73 -25.44
CA MET A 1 16.93 -13.06 -24.72
C MET A 1 15.78 -12.54 -25.55
N ASP A 2 14.78 -13.35 -25.86
CA ASP A 2 13.58 -12.89 -26.56
C ASP A 2 12.63 -12.21 -25.57
N ILE A 3 12.28 -10.95 -25.82
CA ILE A 3 11.49 -10.12 -24.90
C ILE A 3 10.01 -10.30 -25.22
N ARG A 4 9.23 -10.71 -24.22
CA ARG A 4 7.79 -10.98 -24.35
C ARG A 4 7.07 -10.52 -23.09
N LEU A 5 5.73 -10.47 -23.15
CA LEU A 5 4.90 -10.22 -21.98
C LEU A 5 5.23 -11.22 -20.85
N VAL A 6 5.34 -10.71 -19.62
CA VAL A 6 5.57 -11.50 -18.42
C VAL A 6 4.26 -12.22 -18.06
N LYS A 7 4.29 -13.56 -18.06
CA LYS A 7 3.12 -14.39 -17.75
C LYS A 7 3.38 -15.37 -16.59
N SER A 8 4.59 -15.36 -16.03
CA SER A 8 4.99 -16.29 -14.97
C SER A 8 6.04 -15.66 -14.05
N ASP A 9 6.06 -16.11 -12.79
CA ASP A 9 7.05 -15.71 -11.80
C ASP A 9 8.49 -15.98 -12.24
N ARG A 10 8.71 -17.01 -13.07
CA ARG A 10 10.03 -17.33 -13.63
C ARG A 10 10.52 -16.24 -14.57
N GLN A 11 9.66 -15.79 -15.50
CA GLN A 11 9.98 -14.70 -16.42
C GLN A 11 10.16 -13.38 -15.67
N TYR A 12 9.28 -13.11 -14.71
CA TYR A 12 9.38 -11.95 -13.82
C TYR A 12 10.75 -11.89 -13.12
N ARG A 13 11.18 -12.98 -12.46
CA ARG A 13 12.49 -13.06 -11.80
C ARG A 13 13.66 -12.91 -12.78
N GLN A 14 13.55 -13.49 -13.98
CA GLN A 14 14.57 -13.34 -15.02
C GLN A 14 14.70 -11.87 -15.46
N TYR A 15 13.59 -11.17 -15.62
CA TYR A 15 13.58 -9.78 -16.07
C TYR A 15 14.08 -8.84 -14.97
N LEU A 16 13.73 -9.09 -13.71
CA LEU A 16 14.31 -8.38 -12.56
C LEU A 16 15.83 -8.53 -12.46
N GLY A 17 16.36 -9.75 -12.67
CA GLY A 17 17.80 -9.98 -12.69
C GLY A 17 18.49 -9.20 -13.81
N GLU A 18 17.87 -9.17 -14.99
CA GLU A 18 18.41 -8.43 -16.13
C GLU A 18 18.33 -6.91 -15.95
N ILE A 19 17.23 -6.40 -15.42
CA ILE A 19 17.08 -4.99 -15.00
C ILE A 19 18.19 -4.63 -14.01
N SER A 20 18.40 -5.45 -12.98
CA SER A 20 19.44 -5.20 -11.96
C SER A 20 20.83 -5.10 -12.59
N ARG A 21 21.15 -6.01 -13.52
CA ARG A 21 22.39 -5.99 -14.29
C ARG A 21 22.51 -4.73 -15.15
N LEU A 22 21.44 -4.34 -15.84
CA LEU A 22 21.42 -3.16 -16.70
C LEU A 22 21.55 -1.86 -15.88
N VAL A 23 20.87 -1.74 -14.74
CA VAL A 23 20.99 -0.59 -13.83
C VAL A 23 22.44 -0.45 -13.33
N ALA A 24 23.09 -1.55 -12.98
CA ALA A 24 24.48 -1.52 -12.54
C ALA A 24 25.48 -1.05 -13.61
N LEU A 25 25.11 -1.13 -14.89
CA LEU A 25 25.91 -0.62 -16.01
C LEU A 25 25.68 0.88 -16.26
N ASP A 26 24.73 1.50 -15.57
CA ASP A 26 24.33 2.91 -15.69
C ASP A 26 24.25 3.41 -17.15
N PRO A 27 23.46 2.74 -18.02
CA PRO A 27 23.42 3.07 -19.42
C PRO A 27 22.71 4.41 -19.64
N THR A 28 23.24 5.22 -20.56
CA THR A 28 22.53 6.41 -21.02
C THR A 28 21.18 6.03 -21.64
N ALA A 29 20.16 6.86 -21.44
CA ALA A 29 18.80 6.60 -21.95
C ALA A 29 18.74 6.38 -23.47
N LYS A 30 19.64 7.02 -24.23
CA LYS A 30 19.72 6.90 -25.70
C LYS A 30 20.42 5.62 -26.17
N SER A 31 21.06 4.88 -25.27
CA SER A 31 21.75 3.64 -25.63
C SER A 31 20.77 2.49 -25.82
N ALA A 32 21.17 1.47 -26.58
CA ALA A 32 20.39 0.24 -26.71
C ALA A 32 20.15 -0.45 -25.35
N ALA A 33 21.11 -0.34 -24.42
CA ALA A 33 20.97 -0.85 -23.06
C ALA A 33 19.93 -0.06 -22.25
N GLY A 34 19.88 1.27 -22.40
CA GLY A 34 18.87 2.14 -21.79
C GLY A 34 17.46 1.84 -22.30
N ALA A 35 17.27 1.78 -23.63
CA ALA A 35 16.00 1.42 -24.23
C ALA A 35 15.51 0.03 -23.79
N ARG A 36 16.45 -0.92 -23.65
CA ARG A 36 16.14 -2.27 -23.17
C ARG A 36 15.77 -2.30 -21.68
N LEU A 37 16.44 -1.49 -20.85
CA LEU A 37 16.11 -1.33 -19.44
C LEU A 37 14.69 -0.77 -19.27
N GLU A 38 14.37 0.29 -20.00
CA GLU A 38 13.03 0.91 -20.00
C GLU A 38 11.94 -0.11 -20.39
N LEU A 39 12.15 -0.85 -21.47
CA LEU A 39 11.19 -1.87 -21.93
C LEU A 39 10.98 -2.97 -20.87
N LEU A 40 12.06 -3.50 -20.29
CA LEU A 40 11.95 -4.56 -19.27
C LEU A 40 11.26 -4.04 -18.01
N ALA A 41 11.60 -2.83 -17.56
CA ALA A 41 10.95 -2.18 -16.42
C ALA A 41 9.44 -2.04 -16.66
N LYS A 42 9.03 -1.64 -17.87
CA LYS A 42 7.62 -1.51 -18.20
C LYS A 42 6.86 -2.84 -18.18
N LEU A 43 7.47 -3.90 -18.70
CA LEU A 43 6.89 -5.25 -18.69
C LEU A 43 6.76 -5.84 -17.28
N VAL A 44 7.74 -5.55 -16.42
CA VAL A 44 7.70 -5.93 -15.00
C VAL A 44 6.60 -5.15 -14.26
N GLU A 45 6.53 -3.84 -14.44
CA GLU A 45 5.51 -2.98 -13.83
C GLU A 45 4.09 -3.45 -14.18
N ASP A 46 3.82 -3.76 -15.46
CA ASP A 46 2.51 -4.20 -15.91
C ASP A 46 2.11 -5.56 -15.30
N TYR A 47 3.08 -6.46 -15.08
CA TYR A 47 2.85 -7.72 -14.39
C TYR A 47 2.60 -7.52 -12.88
N GLU A 48 3.39 -6.66 -12.23
CA GLU A 48 3.24 -6.34 -10.81
C GLU A 48 1.89 -5.69 -10.52
N LYS A 49 1.40 -4.77 -11.36
CA LYS A 49 0.08 -4.15 -11.18
C LYS A 49 -1.07 -5.17 -11.12
N LEU A 50 -0.97 -6.24 -11.90
CA LEU A 50 -1.98 -7.31 -11.92
C LEU A 50 -1.81 -8.29 -10.77
N ARG A 51 -0.56 -8.58 -10.38
CA ARG A 51 -0.23 -9.64 -9.41
C ARG A 51 -0.14 -9.14 -7.97
N PHE A 52 0.30 -7.92 -7.77
CA PHE A 52 0.55 -7.25 -6.50
C PHE A 52 -0.15 -5.88 -6.51
N PRO A 53 -1.50 -5.86 -6.50
CA PRO A 53 -2.22 -4.59 -6.41
C PRO A 53 -1.77 -3.85 -5.16
N ILE A 54 -1.54 -2.53 -5.30
CA ILE A 54 -1.28 -1.67 -4.14
C ILE A 54 -2.59 -1.64 -3.34
N GLU A 55 -2.65 -2.42 -2.27
CA GLU A 55 -3.81 -2.45 -1.40
C GLU A 55 -3.99 -1.09 -0.75
N ARG A 56 -5.24 -0.62 -0.66
CA ARG A 56 -5.54 0.56 0.14
C ARG A 56 -5.17 0.27 1.60
N PRO A 57 -4.54 1.22 2.30
CA PRO A 57 -4.22 1.05 3.72
C PRO A 57 -5.46 0.63 4.50
N ASP A 58 -5.32 -0.35 5.38
CA ASP A 58 -6.44 -0.77 6.20
C ASP A 58 -6.76 0.31 7.24
N ALA A 59 -8.00 0.80 7.22
CA ALA A 59 -8.47 1.86 8.12
C ALA A 59 -8.14 1.56 9.60
N VAL A 60 -8.26 0.30 10.02
CA VAL A 60 -7.94 -0.10 11.39
C VAL A 60 -6.44 0.00 11.68
N GLN A 61 -5.58 -0.39 10.74
CA GLN A 61 -4.13 -0.20 10.88
C GLN A 61 -3.77 1.27 10.95
N ALA A 62 -4.39 2.13 10.14
CA ALA A 62 -4.17 3.58 10.21
C ALA A 62 -4.57 4.16 11.58
N ILE A 63 -5.71 3.72 12.15
CA ILE A 63 -6.13 4.12 13.50
C ILE A 63 -5.11 3.66 14.54
N GLN A 64 -4.73 2.38 14.53
CA GLN A 64 -3.77 1.82 15.49
C GLN A 64 -2.41 2.51 15.42
N PHE A 65 -1.93 2.79 14.21
CA PHE A 65 -0.69 3.51 13.97
C PHE A 65 -0.73 4.91 14.57
N ARG A 66 -1.81 5.66 14.34
CA ARG A 66 -1.97 7.01 14.94
C ARG A 66 -2.14 6.97 16.45
N MET A 67 -2.85 5.98 16.97
CA MET A 67 -2.94 5.75 18.41
C MET A 67 -1.56 5.53 19.01
N GLN A 68 -0.72 4.69 18.40
CA GLN A 68 0.64 4.43 18.85
C GLN A 68 1.50 5.70 18.82
N GLN A 69 1.47 6.45 17.70
CA GLN A 69 2.23 7.70 17.57
C GLN A 69 1.84 8.76 18.61
N GLN A 70 0.57 8.79 19.01
CA GLN A 70 0.04 9.76 19.97
C GLN A 70 -0.02 9.22 21.42
N GLY A 71 0.46 7.98 21.66
CA GLY A 71 0.39 7.35 22.98
C GLY A 71 -1.03 7.04 23.48
N LEU A 72 -2.01 6.97 22.59
CA LEU A 72 -3.42 6.71 22.92
C LEU A 72 -3.68 5.23 23.19
N LYS A 73 -4.56 4.99 24.15
CA LYS A 73 -5.07 3.67 24.52
C LYS A 73 -6.49 3.49 23.98
N GLN A 74 -6.95 2.24 23.98
CA GLN A 74 -8.30 1.90 23.53
C GLN A 74 -9.41 2.63 24.30
N LYS A 75 -9.17 2.99 25.57
CA LYS A 75 -10.10 3.80 26.36
C LYS A 75 -10.31 5.20 25.78
N ASP A 76 -9.26 5.82 25.24
CA ASP A 76 -9.31 7.17 24.68
C ASP A 76 -10.06 7.13 23.34
N LEU A 77 -9.83 6.06 22.56
CA LEU A 77 -10.64 5.78 21.37
C LEU A 77 -12.12 5.53 21.71
N ALA A 78 -12.40 4.85 22.83
CA ALA A 78 -13.76 4.59 23.28
C ALA A 78 -14.51 5.89 23.63
N GLU A 79 -13.85 6.89 24.18
CA GLU A 79 -14.44 8.21 24.43
C GLU A 79 -14.82 8.91 23.11
N LEU A 80 -13.95 8.85 22.09
CA LEU A 80 -14.22 9.41 20.76
C LEU A 80 -15.36 8.69 20.02
N LEU A 81 -15.43 7.37 20.19
CA LEU A 81 -16.33 6.52 19.42
C LEU A 81 -17.61 6.20 20.18
N GLY A 82 -17.80 6.66 21.42
CA GLY A 82 -19.02 6.51 22.21
C GLY A 82 -19.20 5.15 22.89
N GLY A 83 -18.11 4.47 23.26
CA GLY A 83 -18.13 3.29 24.14
C GLY A 83 -17.04 2.24 23.88
N LYS A 84 -16.67 1.51 24.94
CA LYS A 84 -15.61 0.47 24.91
C LYS A 84 -15.92 -0.68 23.94
N SER A 85 -17.16 -1.17 23.92
CA SER A 85 -17.59 -2.24 23.00
C SER A 85 -17.37 -1.82 21.55
N ARG A 86 -17.81 -0.60 21.20
CA ARG A 86 -17.72 -0.08 19.84
C ARG A 86 -16.27 0.09 19.40
N ALA A 87 -15.41 0.66 20.24
CA ALA A 87 -13.98 0.77 19.94
C ALA A 87 -13.33 -0.61 19.76
N SER A 88 -13.66 -1.59 20.61
CA SER A 88 -13.15 -2.96 20.49
C SER A 88 -13.59 -3.64 19.19
N GLU A 89 -14.87 -3.54 18.85
CA GLU A 89 -15.44 -4.13 17.63
C GLU A 89 -14.81 -3.52 16.37
N ILE A 90 -14.49 -2.23 16.37
CA ILE A 90 -13.81 -1.57 15.25
C ILE A 90 -12.36 -2.00 15.15
N LEU A 91 -11.60 -1.98 16.25
CA LEU A 91 -10.20 -2.41 16.26
C LEU A 91 -10.03 -3.90 15.90
N SER A 92 -11.07 -4.71 16.14
CA SER A 92 -11.13 -6.11 15.71
C SER A 92 -11.81 -6.34 14.36
N ARG A 93 -12.13 -5.27 13.60
CA ARG A 93 -12.80 -5.31 12.28
C ARG A 93 -14.19 -5.96 12.26
N LYS A 94 -14.79 -6.21 13.43
CA LYS A 94 -16.16 -6.75 13.56
C LYS A 94 -17.23 -5.73 13.20
N ARG A 95 -16.96 -4.44 13.40
CA ARG A 95 -17.86 -3.33 13.08
C ARG A 95 -17.21 -2.37 12.07
N ARG A 96 -17.95 -2.00 11.03
CA ARG A 96 -17.56 -0.95 10.08
C ARG A 96 -17.69 0.44 10.69
N LEU A 97 -16.84 1.37 10.25
CA LEU A 97 -16.93 2.78 10.62
C LEU A 97 -18.16 3.42 9.96
N THR A 98 -18.89 4.23 10.71
CA THR A 98 -19.95 5.09 10.16
C THR A 98 -19.38 6.46 9.77
N VAL A 99 -20.07 7.21 8.91
CA VAL A 99 -19.63 8.55 8.48
C VAL A 99 -19.36 9.51 9.67
N PRO A 100 -20.20 9.57 10.72
CA PRO A 100 -19.88 10.37 11.90
C PRO A 100 -18.58 9.93 12.60
N MET A 101 -18.31 8.63 12.65
CA MET A 101 -17.08 8.10 13.27
C MET A 101 -15.85 8.44 12.43
N ILE A 102 -15.94 8.33 11.10
CA ILE A 102 -14.88 8.73 10.17
C ILE A 102 -14.54 10.21 10.36
N ARG A 103 -15.54 11.10 10.41
CA ARG A 103 -15.33 12.53 10.66
C ARG A 103 -14.70 12.81 12.03
N THR A 104 -15.01 12.00 13.04
CA THR A 104 -14.44 12.14 14.38
C THR A 104 -12.98 11.69 14.38
N LEU A 105 -12.69 10.50 13.86
CA LEU A 105 -11.33 9.98 13.77
C LEU A 105 -10.44 10.84 12.89
N SER A 106 -10.96 11.35 11.77
CA SER A 106 -10.20 12.24 10.89
C SER A 106 -9.79 13.53 11.60
N ARG A 107 -10.70 14.15 12.37
CA ARG A 107 -10.39 15.37 13.13
C ARG A 107 -9.43 15.13 14.30
N HIS A 108 -9.64 14.06 15.08
CA HIS A 108 -8.89 13.83 16.32
C HIS A 108 -7.57 13.08 16.12
N LEU A 109 -7.54 12.13 15.18
CA LEU A 109 -6.33 11.36 14.88
C LEU A 109 -5.57 11.94 13.68
N HIS A 110 -6.10 12.97 13.00
CA HIS A 110 -5.54 13.53 11.76
C HIS A 110 -5.31 12.47 10.68
N ILE A 111 -6.27 11.55 10.54
CA ILE A 111 -6.27 10.55 9.46
C ILE A 111 -7.07 11.12 8.29
N PRO A 112 -6.51 11.20 7.07
CA PRO A 112 -7.28 11.52 5.89
C PRO A 112 -8.54 10.63 5.76
N ALA A 113 -9.70 11.24 5.54
CA ALA A 113 -10.98 10.53 5.60
C ALA A 113 -11.09 9.41 4.54
N ASP A 114 -10.46 9.59 3.39
CA ASP A 114 -10.33 8.61 2.31
C ASP A 114 -9.63 7.32 2.74
N LEU A 115 -8.73 7.37 3.73
CA LEU A 115 -8.08 6.18 4.32
C LEU A 115 -8.99 5.42 5.30
N LEU A 116 -10.07 6.05 5.77
CA LEU A 116 -11.03 5.46 6.70
C LEU A 116 -12.30 4.94 6.00
N VAL A 117 -12.50 5.31 4.73
CA VAL A 117 -13.62 4.87 3.90
C VAL A 117 -13.24 3.57 3.20
N ARG A 118 -14.15 2.60 3.25
CA ARG A 118 -14.03 1.29 2.59
C ARG A 118 -15.22 1.04 1.68
#